data_AF-A0A4R4NAA5-F1
#
_entry.id   AF-A0A4R4NAA5-F1
#
_cell.length_a   1.000
_cell.length_b   1.000
_cell.length_c   1.000
_cell.angle_alpha   90.00
_cell.angle_beta   90.00
_cell.angle_gamma   90.00
#
_symmetry.space_group_name_H-M   'P 1'
#
loop_
_entity.id
_entity.type
_entity.pdbx_description
1 polymer ?
#
loop_
_entity_poly.entity_id
_entity_poly.type
_entity_poly.pdbx_seq_one_letter_code
_entity_poly.pdbx_strand_id
1 'polypeptide(L)'
;MATSLSAGSALVQAPGGVRTPPRKTGADVKRRRRPHLVATPLRKKGVVTVPQDIRERLDLQEGDQLVVAVEDGRIVLTPASIVPDDQAWFWSPEWQAREREVDESLAAGERGEVHEDGEALLRALADQAGLDVEEIRRRADV
;
A
#
# COMPACT_ATOMS: atom_id res chain seq x y z
N MET A 1 -31.28 58.62 10.46
CA MET A 1 -29.82 58.61 10.60
C MET A 1 -29.52 58.68 12.09
N ALA A 2 -29.38 57.53 12.75
CA ALA A 2 -29.02 57.44 14.16
C ALA A 2 -28.00 56.31 14.29
N THR A 3 -26.77 56.68 14.60
CA THR A 3 -25.61 55.81 14.66
C THR A 3 -25.57 55.07 16.00
N SER A 4 -25.27 53.79 15.90
CA SER A 4 -25.10 52.82 16.98
C SER A 4 -23.81 53.04 17.77
N LEU A 5 -23.84 52.74 19.06
CA LEU A 5 -22.69 52.26 19.84
C LEU A 5 -23.25 51.45 21.02
N SER A 6 -23.30 50.13 20.82
CA SER A 6 -23.60 49.16 21.87
C SER A 6 -22.29 48.56 22.38
N ALA A 7 -22.09 48.64 23.68
CA ALA A 7 -20.97 48.06 24.41
C ALA A 7 -21.08 46.52 24.42
N GLY A 8 -20.09 45.85 23.83
CA GLY A 8 -19.91 44.40 23.88
C GLY A 8 -18.77 44.04 24.84
N SER A 9 -19.13 43.47 25.98
CA SER A 9 -18.25 42.94 27.01
C SER A 9 -17.36 41.82 26.47
N ALA A 10 -16.04 41.98 26.57
CA ALA A 10 -15.07 40.94 26.23
C ALA A 10 -14.91 39.98 27.42
N LEU A 11 -15.60 38.84 27.37
CA LEU A 11 -15.34 37.70 28.23
C LEU A 11 -14.19 36.88 27.63
N VAL A 12 -13.07 36.85 28.35
CA VAL A 12 -11.95 35.92 28.14
C VAL A 12 -12.39 34.52 28.57
N GLN A 13 -12.39 33.54 27.65
CA GLN A 13 -12.29 32.11 27.99
C GLN A 13 -11.71 31.29 26.80
N ALA A 14 -10.75 30.42 27.13
CA ALA A 14 -9.80 29.79 26.21
C ALA A 14 -10.36 28.65 25.32
N PRO A 15 -9.77 28.40 24.14
CA PRO A 15 -9.68 27.07 23.52
C PRO A 15 -8.27 26.50 23.76
N GLY A 16 -7.99 25.23 23.95
CA GLY A 16 -8.71 23.99 23.71
C GLY A 16 -7.62 22.91 23.79
N GLY A 17 -7.94 21.78 24.41
CA GLY A 17 -6.96 20.82 24.94
C GLY A 17 -5.96 20.27 23.92
N VAL A 18 -4.73 20.11 24.40
CA VAL A 18 -3.66 19.34 23.76
C VAL A 18 -4.18 17.92 23.51
N ARG A 19 -4.42 17.57 22.23
CA ARG A 19 -4.68 16.19 21.82
C ARG A 19 -3.35 15.44 21.86
N THR A 20 -3.06 14.79 22.97
CA THR A 20 -2.02 13.76 23.01
C THR A 20 -2.39 12.65 22.03
N PRO A 21 -1.56 12.30 21.04
CA PRO A 21 -1.84 11.16 20.18
C PRO A 21 -1.83 9.88 21.04
N PRO A 22 -2.73 8.92 20.80
CA PRO A 22 -2.72 7.69 21.56
C PRO A 22 -1.37 6.99 21.37
N ARG A 23 -0.69 6.69 22.48
CA ARG A 23 0.47 5.78 22.53
C ARG A 23 0.07 4.48 21.84
N LYS A 24 0.69 4.15 20.70
CA LYS A 24 0.64 2.80 20.12
C LYS A 24 1.53 1.89 20.96
N THR A 25 1.10 1.59 22.19
CA THR A 25 1.65 0.48 22.98
C THR A 25 0.66 -0.66 22.87
N GLY A 26 0.97 -1.58 21.99
CA GLY A 26 0.22 -2.79 21.77
C GLY A 26 0.95 -3.54 20.70
N ALA A 27 1.78 -4.50 21.11
CA ALA A 27 2.32 -5.51 20.24
C ALA A 27 1.26 -5.93 19.21
N ASP A 28 1.70 -6.11 17.98
CA ASP A 28 0.92 -6.65 16.88
C ASP A 28 0.55 -8.11 17.22
N VAL A 29 -0.35 -8.27 18.18
CA VAL A 29 -0.94 -9.56 18.52
C VAL A 29 -1.88 -9.81 17.37
N LYS A 30 -1.35 -10.43 16.30
CA LYS A 30 -2.14 -11.07 15.24
C LYS A 30 -3.29 -11.76 15.95
N ARG A 31 -4.49 -11.16 15.88
CA ARG A 31 -5.66 -11.70 16.56
C ARG A 31 -5.76 -13.13 16.08
N ARG A 32 -5.56 -14.11 16.98
CA ARG A 32 -5.78 -15.53 16.67
C ARG A 32 -7.28 -15.66 16.40
N ARG A 33 -7.69 -15.35 15.15
CA ARG A 33 -9.02 -15.69 14.67
C ARG A 33 -9.12 -17.20 14.88
N ARG A 34 -10.18 -17.63 15.57
CA ARG A 34 -10.44 -19.05 15.75
C ARG A 34 -10.38 -19.70 14.36
N PRO A 35 -9.56 -20.73 14.16
CA PRO A 35 -9.43 -21.34 12.85
C PRO A 35 -10.82 -21.83 12.43
N HIS A 36 -11.19 -21.56 11.17
CA HIS A 36 -12.41 -22.12 10.61
C HIS A 36 -12.12 -23.58 10.26
N LEU A 37 -12.51 -24.48 11.17
CA LEU A 37 -12.20 -25.89 11.05
C LEU A 37 -13.29 -26.58 10.25
N VAL A 38 -12.93 -27.05 9.05
CA VAL A 38 -13.77 -27.92 8.23
C VAL A 38 -12.95 -29.16 7.92
N ALA A 39 -13.50 -30.33 8.27
CA ALA A 39 -12.88 -31.61 7.91
C ALA A 39 -13.28 -31.95 6.47
N THR A 40 -12.30 -32.15 5.60
CA THR A 40 -12.53 -32.69 4.25
C THR A 40 -11.77 -34.02 4.13
N PRO A 41 -12.40 -35.08 3.60
CA PRO A 41 -11.76 -36.37 3.46
C PRO A 41 -10.70 -36.36 2.36
N LEU A 42 -9.57 -37.05 2.59
CA LEU A 42 -8.59 -37.32 1.55
C LEU A 42 -9.15 -38.38 0.58
N ARG A 43 -9.31 -38.02 -0.68
CA ARG A 43 -9.79 -38.94 -1.72
C ARG A 43 -8.64 -39.77 -2.29
N LYS A 44 -8.97 -40.69 -3.19
CA LYS A 44 -7.97 -41.45 -3.96
C LYS A 44 -6.99 -40.50 -4.64
N LYS A 45 -5.74 -40.93 -4.79
CA LYS A 45 -4.64 -40.15 -5.38
C LYS A 45 -4.30 -38.85 -4.63
N GLY A 46 -4.71 -38.72 -3.35
CA GLY A 46 -4.35 -37.57 -2.52
C GLY A 46 -5.15 -36.30 -2.82
N VAL A 47 -6.28 -36.40 -3.53
CA VAL A 47 -7.11 -35.23 -3.85
C VAL A 47 -7.85 -34.75 -2.61
N VAL A 48 -7.70 -33.46 -2.31
CA VAL A 48 -8.39 -32.74 -1.24
C VAL A 48 -9.30 -31.69 -1.88
N THR A 49 -10.60 -31.76 -1.59
CA THR A 49 -11.54 -30.75 -2.06
C THR A 49 -11.59 -29.60 -1.05
N VAL A 50 -11.25 -28.40 -1.49
CA VAL A 50 -11.39 -27.18 -0.69
C VAL A 50 -12.88 -26.82 -0.58
N PRO A 51 -13.47 -26.83 0.64
CA PRO A 51 -14.87 -26.50 0.85
C PRO A 51 -15.25 -25.11 0.30
N GLN A 52 -16.51 -24.94 -0.11
CA GLN A 52 -16.99 -23.71 -0.75
C GLN A 52 -16.82 -22.47 0.13
N ASP A 53 -17.12 -22.58 1.42
CA ASP A 53 -16.97 -21.51 2.39
C ASP A 53 -15.52 -21.04 2.59
N ILE A 54 -14.54 -21.95 2.42
CA ILE A 54 -13.12 -21.59 2.41
C ILE A 54 -12.74 -20.89 1.11
N ARG A 55 -13.23 -21.39 -0.04
CA ARG A 55 -12.97 -20.77 -1.35
C ARG A 55 -13.49 -19.34 -1.39
N GLU A 56 -14.73 -19.10 -0.96
CA GLU A 56 -15.33 -17.75 -0.93
C GLU A 56 -14.58 -16.78 0.00
N ARG A 57 -14.05 -17.27 1.13
CA ARG A 57 -13.29 -16.42 2.08
C ARG A 57 -11.90 -16.04 1.61
N LEU A 58 -11.29 -16.90 0.80
CA LEU A 58 -9.95 -16.71 0.25
C LEU A 58 -9.99 -16.27 -1.22
N ASP A 59 -11.19 -16.04 -1.76
CA ASP A 59 -11.46 -15.75 -3.18
C ASP A 59 -10.78 -16.71 -4.16
N LEU A 60 -10.80 -18.01 -3.83
CA LEU A 60 -10.16 -19.04 -4.64
C LEU A 60 -11.03 -19.44 -5.83
N GLN A 61 -10.45 -19.35 -7.02
CA GLN A 61 -11.06 -19.70 -8.29
C GLN A 61 -10.43 -20.98 -8.87
N GLU A 62 -11.09 -21.54 -9.88
CA GLU A 62 -10.51 -22.66 -10.63
C GLU A 62 -9.24 -22.20 -11.37
N GLY A 63 -8.15 -22.96 -11.23
CA GLY A 63 -6.85 -22.63 -11.83
C GLY A 63 -5.86 -21.96 -10.88
N ASP A 64 -6.31 -21.46 -9.74
CA ASP A 64 -5.43 -20.89 -8.71
C ASP A 64 -4.40 -21.90 -8.22
N GLN A 65 -3.17 -21.44 -8.06
CA GLN A 65 -2.10 -22.26 -7.52
C GLN A 65 -2.06 -22.16 -5.99
N LEU A 66 -1.73 -23.28 -5.35
CA LEU A 66 -1.52 -23.35 -3.91
C LEU A 66 -0.10 -23.84 -3.65
N VAL A 67 0.66 -23.10 -2.85
CA VAL A 67 1.91 -23.61 -2.28
C VAL A 67 1.57 -24.56 -1.14
N VAL A 68 2.11 -25.77 -1.20
CA VAL A 68 1.94 -26.81 -0.18
C VAL A 68 3.20 -26.86 0.68
N ALA A 69 3.07 -26.53 1.96
CA ALA A 69 4.16 -26.60 2.93
C ALA A 69 3.79 -27.52 4.11
N VAL A 70 4.81 -28.04 4.79
CA VAL A 70 4.66 -28.76 6.06
C VAL A 70 5.29 -27.91 7.16
N GLU A 71 4.47 -27.45 8.09
CA GLU A 71 4.89 -26.59 9.21
C GLU A 71 4.30 -27.14 10.51
N ASP A 72 5.13 -27.36 11.53
CA ASP A 72 4.72 -27.85 12.85
C ASP A 72 3.79 -29.09 12.81
N GLY A 73 4.06 -30.01 11.89
CA GLY A 73 3.25 -31.22 11.67
C GLY A 73 1.90 -30.99 10.99
N ARG A 74 1.70 -29.83 10.36
CA ARG A 74 0.48 -29.45 9.65
C ARG A 74 0.77 -29.24 8.17
N ILE A 75 -0.20 -29.56 7.33
CA ILE A 75 -0.19 -29.14 5.93
C ILE A 75 -0.73 -27.72 5.87
N VAL A 76 0.08 -26.80 5.35
CA VAL A 76 -0.31 -25.41 5.10
C VAL A 76 -0.45 -25.23 3.59
N LEU A 77 -1.66 -24.83 3.17
CA LEU A 77 -1.96 -24.47 1.79
C LEU A 77 -2.06 -22.95 1.72
N THR A 78 -1.15 -22.33 0.98
CA THR A 78 -1.13 -20.87 0.81
C THR A 78 -1.47 -20.52 -0.64
N PRO A 79 -2.48 -19.67 -0.89
CA PRO A 79 -2.74 -19.15 -2.22
C PRO A 79 -1.48 -18.50 -2.79
N ALA A 80 -1.08 -18.93 -3.98
CA ALA A 80 0.06 -18.38 -4.67
C ALA A 80 -0.43 -17.68 -5.92
N SER A 81 -0.27 -16.36 -5.95
CA SER A 81 -0.23 -15.64 -7.22
C SER A 81 1.06 -16.06 -7.90
N ILE A 82 0.97 -16.66 -9.09
CA ILE A 82 2.13 -16.72 -9.98
C ILE A 82 2.38 -15.27 -10.36
N VAL A 83 3.29 -14.59 -9.66
CA VAL A 83 3.86 -13.35 -10.16
C VAL A 83 4.78 -13.77 -11.28
N PRO A 84 4.54 -13.34 -12.53
CA PRO A 84 5.49 -13.56 -13.61
C PRO A 84 6.91 -13.14 -13.19
N ASP A 85 7.94 -13.91 -13.52
CA ASP A 85 9.32 -13.65 -13.06
C ASP A 85 9.79 -12.24 -13.44
N ASP A 86 9.31 -11.70 -14.56
CA ASP A 86 9.57 -10.33 -15.04
C ASP A 86 8.91 -9.22 -14.21
N GLN A 87 8.00 -9.58 -13.29
CA GLN A 87 7.31 -8.67 -12.36
C GLN A 87 7.66 -8.93 -10.90
N ALA A 88 8.46 -9.97 -10.60
CA ALA A 88 8.84 -10.32 -9.24
C ALA A 88 9.66 -9.22 -8.53
N TRP A 89 10.37 -8.39 -9.29
CA TRP A 89 11.19 -7.28 -8.77
C TRP A 89 10.39 -6.26 -7.95
N PHE A 90 9.11 -6.05 -8.29
CA PHE A 90 8.21 -5.12 -7.59
C PHE A 90 8.02 -5.54 -6.12
N TRP A 91 8.02 -6.84 -5.86
CA TRP A 91 7.85 -7.40 -4.52
C TRP A 91 9.15 -7.57 -3.74
N SER A 92 10.28 -7.13 -4.28
CA SER A 92 11.55 -7.20 -3.56
C SER A 92 11.50 -6.37 -2.27
N PRO A 93 12.13 -6.81 -1.17
CA PRO A 93 12.12 -6.06 0.09
C PRO A 93 12.64 -4.63 -0.03
N GLU A 94 13.62 -4.41 -0.91
CA GLU A 94 14.16 -3.09 -1.22
C GLU A 94 13.13 -2.20 -1.92
N TRP A 95 12.47 -2.71 -2.97
CA TRP A 95 11.45 -1.94 -3.68
C TRP A 95 10.29 -1.58 -2.76
N GLN A 96 9.80 -2.54 -1.99
CA GLN A 96 8.72 -2.33 -1.03
C GLN A 96 9.10 -1.36 0.11
N ALA A 97 10.38 -1.19 0.42
CA ALA A 97 10.82 -0.18 1.37
C ALA A 97 10.72 1.22 0.77
N ARG A 98 11.16 1.41 -0.49
CA ARG A 98 11.06 2.68 -1.21
C ARG A 98 9.60 3.09 -1.45
N GLU A 99 8.74 2.14 -1.80
CA GLU A 99 7.29 2.41 -1.92
C GLU A 99 6.69 2.94 -0.61
N ARG A 100 7.08 2.36 0.53
CA ARG A 100 6.64 2.84 1.85
C ARG A 100 7.12 4.26 2.15
N GLU A 101 8.36 4.59 1.77
CA GLU A 101 8.88 5.96 1.92
C GLU A 101 8.09 6.97 1.09
N VAL A 102 7.72 6.61 -0.15
CA VAL A 102 6.89 7.45 -1.02
C VAL A 102 5.48 7.61 -0.44
N ASP A 103 4.86 6.53 0.04
CA ASP A 103 3.55 6.57 0.70
C ASP A 103 3.55 7.49 1.92
N GLU A 104 4.61 7.44 2.74
CA GLU A 104 4.78 8.31 3.91
C GLU A 104 4.94 9.78 3.50
N SER A 105 5.74 10.06 2.47
CA SER A 105 5.93 11.41 1.90
C SER A 105 4.61 11.97 1.37
N LEU A 106 3.85 11.17 0.59
CA LEU A 106 2.53 11.54 0.09
C LEU A 106 1.52 11.79 1.23
N ALA A 107 1.54 10.97 2.29
CA ALA A 107 0.70 11.15 3.46
C ALA A 107 1.06 12.41 4.26
N ALA A 108 2.33 12.82 4.25
CA ALA A 108 2.81 14.09 4.81
C ALA A 108 2.45 15.31 3.94
N GLY A 109 1.89 15.09 2.74
CA GLY A 109 1.51 16.14 1.81
C GLY A 109 2.65 16.63 0.92
N GLU A 110 3.81 15.97 0.97
CA GLU A 110 4.89 16.18 0.03
C GLU A 110 4.45 15.61 -1.33
N ARG A 111 4.59 16.41 -2.38
CA ARG A 111 4.27 16.02 -3.74
C ARG A 111 5.40 16.46 -4.65
N GLY A 112 5.57 15.72 -5.75
CA GLY A 112 6.46 16.13 -6.82
C GLY A 112 6.00 17.43 -7.47
N GLU A 113 6.94 18.05 -8.19
CA GLU A 113 6.64 19.20 -9.05
C GLU A 113 5.67 18.79 -10.16
N VAL A 114 4.72 19.67 -10.45
CA VAL A 114 3.78 19.48 -11.57
C VAL A 114 4.23 20.40 -12.68
N HIS A 115 4.46 19.82 -13.86
CA HIS A 115 4.83 20.56 -15.05
C HIS A 115 3.62 20.71 -15.98
N GLU A 116 3.58 21.81 -16.73
CA GLU A 116 2.44 22.15 -17.60
C GLU A 116 2.30 21.18 -18.77
N ASP A 117 3.41 20.66 -19.28
CA ASP A 117 3.47 19.69 -20.37
C ASP A 117 4.72 18.79 -20.27
N GLY A 118 4.82 17.82 -21.19
CA GLY A 118 5.95 16.90 -21.25
C GLY A 118 7.28 17.58 -21.59
N GLU A 119 7.26 18.68 -22.33
CA GLU A 119 8.47 19.45 -22.69
C GLU A 119 9.09 20.10 -21.46
N ALA A 120 8.24 20.72 -20.63
CA ALA A 120 8.63 21.32 -19.37
C ALA A 120 9.19 20.27 -18.40
N LEU A 121 8.56 19.09 -18.32
CA LEU A 121 9.08 17.97 -17.51
C LEU A 121 10.46 17.52 -17.99
N LEU A 122 10.64 17.32 -19.30
CA LEU A 122 11.91 16.82 -19.85
C LEU A 122 13.05 17.81 -19.62
N ARG A 123 12.81 19.12 -19.75
CA ARG A 123 13.79 20.16 -19.43
C ARG A 123 14.17 20.13 -17.95
N ALA A 124 13.20 20.06 -17.05
CA ALA A 124 13.45 20.01 -15.61
C ALA A 124 14.31 18.79 -15.23
N LEU A 125 14.02 17.60 -15.80
CA LEU A 125 14.80 16.39 -15.57
C LEU A 125 16.21 16.49 -16.13
N ALA A 126 16.39 17.09 -17.31
CA ALA A 126 17.69 17.26 -17.91
C ALA A 126 18.56 18.27 -17.14
N ASP A 127 17.98 19.38 -16.69
CA ASP A 127 18.65 20.35 -15.83
C ASP A 127 19.10 19.69 -14.51
N GLN A 128 18.22 18.88 -13.89
CA GLN A 128 18.55 18.13 -12.67
C GLN A 128 19.67 17.10 -12.91
N ALA A 129 19.70 16.47 -14.08
CA ALA A 129 20.72 15.50 -14.45
C ALA A 129 22.01 16.14 -15.02
N GLY A 130 22.03 17.46 -15.25
CA GLY A 130 23.13 18.15 -15.92
C GLY A 130 23.31 17.76 -17.39
N LEU A 131 22.21 17.42 -18.07
CA LEU A 131 22.17 16.96 -19.46
C LEU A 131 21.57 18.02 -20.39
N ASP A 132 22.02 18.03 -21.64
CA ASP A 132 21.42 18.88 -22.69
C ASP A 132 20.35 18.09 -23.45
N VAL A 133 19.09 18.52 -23.32
CA VAL A 133 17.93 17.91 -24.00
C VAL A 133 18.10 17.93 -25.51
N GLU A 134 18.68 18.99 -26.07
CA GLU A 134 18.79 19.16 -27.52
C GLU A 134 19.84 18.21 -28.11
N GLU A 135 20.89 17.87 -27.35
CA GLU A 135 21.85 16.84 -27.72
C GLU A 135 21.26 15.42 -27.61
N ILE A 136 20.43 15.16 -26.60
CA ILE A 136 19.72 13.87 -26.47
C ILE A 136 18.77 13.66 -27.65
N ARG A 137 18.01 14.69 -28.03
CA ARG A 137 17.12 14.65 -29.20
C ARG A 137 17.87 14.35 -30.48
N ARG A 138 18.97 15.06 -30.72
CA ARG A 138 19.83 14.86 -31.89
C ARG A 138 20.34 13.42 -32.02
N ARG A 139 20.55 12.73 -30.90
CA ARG A 139 20.96 11.32 -30.85
C ARG A 139 19.81 10.33 -31.00
N ALA A 140 18.60 10.72 -30.60
CA ALA A 140 17.41 9.88 -30.69
C ALA A 140 16.77 9.91 -32.09
N ASP A 141 16.96 10.99 -32.85
CA ASP A 141 16.54 11.15 -34.25
C ASP A 141 17.46 10.42 -35.27
N VAL A 142 18.01 9.26 -34.90
CA VAL A 142 18.78 8.36 -35.79
C VAL A 142 17.92 7.17 -36.21
#